data_AF-A0A1G6UGW0-F1
#
_entry.id   AF-A0A1G6UGW0-F1
#
_cell.length_a   1.000
_cell.length_b   1.000
_cell.length_c   1.000
_cell.angle_alpha   90.00
_cell.angle_beta   90.00
_cell.angle_gamma   90.00
#
_symmetry.space_group_name_H-M   'P 1'
#
loop_
_entity.id
_entity.type
_entity.pdbx_description
1 polymer ?
#
loop_
_entity_poly.entity_id
_entity_poly.type
_entity_poly.pdbx_seq_one_letter_code
_entity_poly.pdbx_strand_id
1 'polypeptide(L)'
;MARSDTFNVIYLGKHDVIDTFEGYYYPNANPPQADPNYKAEQASKLIGEYNDLTPESVVTFSPDRGANSYNTYHDGTTSQYANKTYDQAEVMSQLVYTQPNSFKITTQDGTSTNHIFDAVALYNGEVTFDDGTKRTGEIAIIQDKVGNTYMVPVTPEPHTDYYRPNIPMSSMFPADKPIQGIKLTSVAQDTFRGYYFANENYNVRTVRCFAAGTLIATDRGLRPVEQLCEGEMVKTRDNGSQPVRWIGCSRVDAGALSDTPSLLPIRILKGALGKGAPNRDLVVSPQHRVLVRSRIAQRMFGTDEVLVAAKHLLSLDGVEVEQPADGVAYYHIMFDRHEIIYSNGLETESLYAGEEAIRGMDDAAREELFTLFPELREEQQPEAARVLTNGRRGRQLAMRHAQNATPLQ
;
A
#
# COMPACT_ATOMS: atom_id res chain seq x y z
N MET A 1 2.65 -26.36 4.51
CA MET A 1 1.29 -26.42 5.09
C MET A 1 0.75 -25.00 5.05
N ALA A 2 -0.31 -24.75 4.29
CA ALA A 2 -0.92 -23.42 4.21
C ALA A 2 -1.43 -23.01 5.60
N ARG A 3 -0.93 -21.90 6.15
CA ARG A 3 -1.54 -21.30 7.34
C ARG A 3 -2.89 -20.72 6.93
N SER A 4 -3.89 -20.95 7.77
CA SER A 4 -5.19 -20.32 7.63
C SER A 4 -5.03 -18.84 8.00
N ASP A 5 -5.33 -17.93 7.07
CA ASP A 5 -5.30 -16.47 7.27
C ASP A 5 -6.42 -15.96 8.20
N THR A 6 -7.14 -16.87 8.86
CA THR A 6 -8.24 -16.54 9.76
C THR A 6 -7.82 -16.69 11.20
N PHE A 7 -8.24 -15.76 12.05
CA PHE A 7 -7.93 -15.76 13.47
C PHE A 7 -9.17 -15.35 14.24
N ASN A 8 -9.29 -15.88 15.46
CA ASN A 8 -10.39 -15.56 16.33
C ASN A 8 -10.09 -14.31 17.15
N VAL A 9 -11.12 -13.52 17.40
CA VAL A 9 -11.10 -12.33 18.25
C VAL A 9 -12.31 -12.34 19.16
N ILE A 10 -12.35 -11.42 20.13
CA ILE A 10 -13.47 -11.32 21.08
C ILE A 10 -14.25 -10.05 20.78
N TYR A 11 -15.51 -10.23 20.39
CA TYR A 11 -16.46 -9.14 20.24
C TYR A 11 -16.89 -8.63 21.62
N LEU A 12 -16.71 -7.33 21.84
CA LEU A 12 -16.99 -6.63 23.10
C LEU A 12 -18.34 -5.90 23.08
N GLY A 13 -19.10 -6.04 22.00
CA GLY A 13 -20.33 -5.29 21.77
C GLY A 13 -20.11 -4.00 20.96
N LYS A 14 -21.21 -3.28 20.80
CA LYS A 14 -21.26 -1.99 20.12
C LYS A 14 -21.18 -0.86 21.14
N HIS A 15 -20.22 0.04 20.95
CA HIS A 15 -19.92 1.15 21.84
C HIS A 15 -19.96 2.48 21.09
N ASP A 16 -19.86 3.58 21.84
CA ASP A 16 -19.70 4.91 21.25
C ASP A 16 -18.50 4.91 20.30
N VAL A 17 -18.72 5.51 19.13
CA VAL A 17 -17.70 5.62 18.11
C VAL A 17 -16.56 6.50 18.61
N ILE A 18 -15.33 6.00 18.51
CA ILE A 18 -14.12 6.71 18.90
C ILE A 18 -13.31 7.12 17.66
N ASP A 19 -12.69 8.30 17.71
CA ASP A 19 -11.77 8.77 16.67
C ASP A 19 -10.33 8.88 17.21
N THR A 20 -9.52 7.90 16.85
CA THR A 20 -8.08 7.85 17.20
C THR A 20 -7.21 8.30 16.01
N PHE A 21 -7.84 8.69 14.91
CA PHE A 21 -7.16 8.99 13.65
C PHE A 21 -6.98 10.50 13.46
N GLU A 22 -8.05 11.29 13.51
CA GLU A 22 -8.00 12.73 13.25
C GLU A 22 -7.86 13.50 14.57
N GLY A 23 -6.73 14.19 14.75
CA GLY A 23 -6.68 15.24 15.77
C GLY A 23 -7.52 16.40 15.26
N TYR A 24 -8.63 16.72 15.93
CA TYR A 24 -9.53 17.79 15.50
C TYR A 24 -8.73 19.06 15.17
N TYR A 25 -8.90 19.56 13.94
CA TYR A 25 -8.37 20.86 13.53
C TYR A 25 -9.30 21.94 14.10
N TYR A 26 -8.82 22.83 14.96
CA TYR A 26 -9.61 24.00 15.36
C TYR A 26 -9.74 24.96 14.16
N PRO A 27 -10.91 25.09 13.51
CA PRO A 27 -11.04 25.87 12.28
C PRO A 27 -10.81 27.37 12.50
N ASN A 28 -10.87 27.80 13.77
CA ASN A 28 -10.81 29.19 14.18
C ASN A 28 -9.45 29.60 14.79
N ALA A 29 -8.49 28.67 14.90
CA ALA A 29 -7.12 29.00 15.33
C ALA A 29 -6.29 29.45 14.13
N ASN A 30 -5.44 30.48 14.29
CA ASN A 30 -4.55 30.94 13.24
C ASN A 30 -3.09 31.04 13.75
N PRO A 31 -2.18 30.14 13.31
CA PRO A 31 -2.44 29.03 12.39
C PRO A 31 -3.33 27.94 13.05
N PRO A 32 -4.04 27.13 12.25
CA PRO A 32 -4.80 26.01 12.79
C PRO A 32 -3.89 25.07 13.57
N GLN A 33 -4.32 24.67 14.77
CA GLN A 33 -3.57 23.75 15.63
C GLN A 33 -4.38 22.47 15.82
N ALA A 34 -3.70 21.32 15.82
CA ALA A 34 -4.29 20.05 16.20
C ALA A 34 -4.36 19.98 17.73
N ASP A 35 -5.49 19.54 18.30
CA ASP A 35 -5.56 19.22 19.73
C ASP A 35 -4.74 17.96 20.02
N PRO A 36 -3.64 18.05 20.79
CA PRO A 36 -2.81 16.89 21.10
C PRO A 36 -3.50 15.86 22.00
N ASN A 37 -4.59 16.22 22.70
CA ASN A 37 -5.26 15.34 23.67
C ASN A 37 -6.53 14.68 23.13
N TYR A 38 -7.03 15.11 21.97
CA TYR A 38 -8.30 14.64 21.41
C TYR A 38 -8.37 13.11 21.29
N LYS A 39 -7.29 12.47 20.82
CA LYS A 39 -7.24 11.02 20.60
C LYS A 39 -7.30 10.24 21.91
N ALA A 40 -6.56 10.67 22.92
CA ALA A 40 -6.60 10.10 24.25
C ALA A 40 -7.99 10.24 24.88
N GLU A 41 -8.67 11.37 24.68
CA GLU A 41 -10.05 11.58 25.12
C GLU A 41 -11.03 10.61 24.41
N GLN A 42 -10.91 10.45 23.09
CA GLN A 42 -11.71 9.50 22.33
C GLN A 42 -11.46 8.05 22.78
N ALA A 43 -10.20 7.63 22.91
CA ALA A 43 -9.85 6.29 23.36
C ALA A 43 -10.34 6.01 24.79
N SER A 44 -10.34 7.02 25.67
CA SER A 44 -10.79 6.87 27.06
C SER A 44 -12.26 6.46 27.20
N LYS A 45 -13.09 6.65 26.16
CA LYS A 45 -14.50 6.24 26.14
C LYS A 45 -14.72 4.73 26.25
N LEU A 46 -13.72 3.93 25.89
CA LEU A 46 -13.78 2.46 26.00
C LEU A 46 -13.19 1.94 27.33
N ILE A 47 -12.73 2.81 28.25
CA ILE A 47 -12.28 2.36 29.57
C ILE A 47 -13.50 1.85 30.35
N GLY A 48 -13.44 0.60 30.82
CA GLY A 48 -14.58 -0.05 31.48
C GLY A 48 -14.39 -1.54 31.72
N GLU A 49 -15.43 -2.17 32.25
CA GLU A 49 -15.52 -3.62 32.46
C GLU A 49 -16.48 -4.24 31.46
N TYR A 50 -16.05 -5.35 30.85
CA TYR A 50 -16.74 -6.11 29.83
C TYR A 50 -16.92 -7.53 30.35
N ASN A 51 -18.04 -7.79 31.03
CA ASN A 51 -18.28 -9.04 31.77
C ASN A 51 -19.32 -9.96 31.11
N ASP A 52 -20.02 -9.48 30.07
CA ASP A 52 -21.06 -10.23 29.35
C ASP A 52 -20.49 -11.06 28.19
N LEU A 53 -19.32 -11.68 28.40
CA LEU A 53 -18.64 -12.46 27.37
C LEU A 53 -19.15 -13.90 27.38
N THR A 54 -19.62 -14.37 26.23
CA THR A 54 -20.10 -15.74 26.04
C THR A 54 -19.23 -16.44 24.99
N PRO A 55 -19.38 -17.77 24.80
CA PRO A 55 -18.73 -18.44 23.67
C PRO A 55 -19.03 -17.76 22.33
N GLU A 56 -20.25 -17.20 22.14
CA GLU A 56 -20.64 -16.51 20.91
C GLU A 56 -19.92 -15.17 20.69
N SER A 57 -19.32 -14.59 21.74
CA SER A 57 -18.44 -13.42 21.62
C SER A 57 -17.18 -13.74 20.81
N VAL A 58 -16.81 -15.00 20.64
CA VAL A 58 -15.68 -15.40 19.79
C VAL A 58 -16.10 -15.41 18.33
N VAL A 59 -15.56 -14.48 17.56
CA VAL A 59 -15.80 -14.35 16.12
C VAL A 59 -14.52 -14.56 15.33
N THR A 60 -14.65 -15.02 14.09
CA THR A 60 -13.51 -15.28 13.21
C THR A 60 -13.32 -14.12 12.26
N PHE A 61 -12.14 -13.51 12.29
CA PHE A 61 -11.75 -12.51 11.31
C PHE A 61 -11.06 -13.20 10.14
N SER A 62 -11.43 -12.78 8.93
CA SER A 62 -10.79 -13.17 7.68
C SER A 62 -10.51 -11.93 6.84
N PRO A 63 -9.31 -11.79 6.22
CA PRO A 63 -9.00 -10.64 5.38
C PRO A 63 -10.00 -10.51 4.24
N ASP A 64 -10.54 -9.31 4.03
CA ASP A 64 -11.34 -9.04 2.83
C ASP A 64 -10.42 -8.81 1.62
N ARG A 65 -10.12 -9.91 0.90
CA ARG A 65 -9.20 -9.91 -0.25
C ARG A 65 -9.69 -9.09 -1.45
N GLY A 66 -10.94 -8.60 -1.44
CA GLY A 66 -11.54 -7.81 -2.54
C GLY A 66 -11.56 -6.29 -2.30
N ALA A 67 -11.21 -5.81 -1.11
CA ALA A 67 -11.31 -4.39 -0.76
C ALA A 67 -9.97 -3.67 -0.97
N ASN A 68 -9.98 -2.62 -1.80
CA ASN A 68 -8.83 -1.72 -1.92
C ASN A 68 -8.53 -1.08 -0.55
N SER A 69 -7.27 -1.10 -0.14
CA SER A 69 -6.77 -0.54 1.12
C SER A 69 -6.89 1.00 1.16
N TYR A 70 -8.03 1.49 1.64
CA TYR A 70 -8.33 2.91 1.89
C TYR A 70 -8.83 3.06 3.32
N ASN A 71 -8.24 3.97 4.10
CA ASN A 71 -8.88 4.39 5.33
C ASN A 71 -10.14 5.16 4.95
N THR A 72 -11.29 4.62 5.34
CA THR A 72 -12.55 5.32 5.21
C THR A 72 -12.86 5.84 6.61
N TYR A 73 -13.06 7.13 6.78
CA TYR A 73 -13.27 7.78 8.08
C TYR A 73 -14.73 7.77 8.51
N HIS A 74 -15.00 8.07 9.77
CA HIS A 74 -16.36 8.19 10.33
C HIS A 74 -17.25 9.17 9.56
N ASP A 75 -16.65 10.23 9.00
CA ASP A 75 -17.34 11.23 8.18
C ASP A 75 -17.59 10.77 6.71
N GLY A 76 -17.22 9.53 6.38
CA GLY A 76 -17.38 8.95 5.05
C GLY A 76 -16.30 9.36 4.06
N THR A 77 -15.33 10.19 4.45
CA THR A 77 -14.19 10.50 3.59
C THR A 77 -13.29 9.28 3.45
N THR A 78 -12.51 9.24 2.38
CA THR A 78 -11.50 8.19 2.16
C THR A 78 -10.14 8.83 1.98
N SER A 79 -9.13 8.33 2.69
CA SER A 79 -7.73 8.67 2.42
C SER A 79 -6.91 7.41 2.21
N GLN A 80 -6.03 7.51 1.23
CA GLN A 80 -4.93 6.58 1.08
C GLN A 80 -3.80 7.04 2.00
N TYR A 81 -3.29 6.16 2.87
CA TYR A 81 -2.18 6.51 3.75
C TYR A 81 -1.01 7.07 2.92
N ALA A 82 -0.64 8.31 3.24
CA ALA A 82 0.64 8.89 2.92
C ALA A 82 1.40 9.06 4.24
N ASN A 83 2.43 8.25 4.47
CA ASN A 83 3.53 8.58 5.37
C ASN A 83 4.86 8.31 4.67
N LYS A 84 5.70 9.34 4.55
CA LYS A 84 7.17 9.23 4.58
C LYS A 84 7.59 10.20 5.69
N THR A 85 8.45 9.83 6.64
CA THR A 85 9.87 9.52 6.42
C THR A 85 10.33 8.31 7.26
N TYR A 86 11.10 7.41 6.65
CA TYR A 86 11.98 6.46 7.34
C TYR A 86 13.39 6.69 6.85
N ASP A 87 14.33 6.69 7.79
CA ASP A 87 15.61 5.98 7.69
C ASP A 87 16.08 5.75 9.15
N GLN A 88 16.75 4.67 9.53
CA GLN A 88 18.11 4.46 9.05
C GLN A 88 18.45 2.99 8.81
N ALA A 89 18.63 2.69 7.53
CA ALA A 89 19.41 1.63 6.92
C ALA A 89 18.78 0.22 6.76
N GLU A 90 18.43 -0.53 7.81
CA GLU A 90 18.56 -2.01 7.65
C GLU A 90 17.30 -2.85 7.97
N VAL A 91 16.24 -2.27 8.55
CA VAL A 91 15.29 -3.08 9.36
C VAL A 91 14.25 -3.88 8.55
N MET A 92 14.10 -3.69 7.24
CA MET A 92 12.88 -4.16 6.56
C MET A 92 13.07 -4.93 5.26
N SER A 93 14.24 -5.49 4.96
CA SER A 93 14.66 -6.05 3.65
C SER A 93 13.70 -6.98 2.86
N GLN A 94 12.52 -7.41 3.34
CA GLN A 94 11.64 -8.35 2.61
C GLN A 94 10.09 -8.25 2.78
N LEU A 95 9.46 -7.21 3.34
CA LEU A 95 8.00 -7.25 3.61
C LEU A 95 7.23 -5.99 3.15
N VAL A 96 6.36 -6.16 2.14
CA VAL A 96 5.33 -5.18 1.75
C VAL A 96 4.08 -5.40 2.62
N TYR A 97 3.85 -4.53 3.60
CA TYR A 97 2.61 -4.56 4.39
C TYR A 97 1.47 -3.86 3.64
N THR A 98 0.53 -4.62 3.09
CA THR A 98 -0.79 -4.08 2.72
C THR A 98 -1.69 -4.08 3.97
N GLN A 99 -2.29 -2.94 4.30
CA GLN A 99 -3.22 -2.78 5.43
C GLN A 99 -4.66 -3.09 4.94
N PRO A 100 -5.22 -4.30 5.14
CA PRO A 100 -6.67 -4.41 5.09
C PRO A 100 -7.23 -3.74 6.36
N ASN A 101 -7.85 -2.59 6.21
CA ASN A 101 -8.73 -2.04 7.24
C ASN A 101 -10.15 -2.61 7.10
N SER A 102 -10.34 -3.61 6.24
CA SER A 102 -11.59 -4.30 6.01
C SER A 102 -11.45 -5.80 6.29
N PHE A 103 -12.27 -6.31 7.20
CA PHE A 103 -12.33 -7.74 7.52
C PHE A 103 -13.72 -8.28 7.27
N LYS A 104 -13.76 -9.52 6.79
CA LYS A 104 -14.94 -10.38 6.92
C LYS A 104 -14.95 -10.96 8.31
N ILE A 105 -16.00 -10.65 9.06
CA ILE A 105 -16.23 -11.23 10.39
C ILE A 105 -17.25 -12.33 10.22
N THR A 106 -16.87 -13.53 10.61
CA THR A 106 -17.74 -14.71 10.62
C THR A 106 -18.10 -15.06 12.06
N THR A 107 -19.38 -15.02 12.38
CA THR A 107 -19.93 -15.45 13.67
C THR A 107 -20.05 -16.98 13.72
N GLN A 108 -20.28 -17.54 14.91
CA GLN A 108 -20.31 -19.01 15.10
C GLN A 108 -21.44 -19.73 14.34
N ASP A 109 -22.52 -19.02 14.03
CA ASP A 109 -23.61 -19.50 13.19
C ASP A 109 -23.25 -19.54 11.68
N GLY A 110 -22.05 -19.08 11.31
CA GLY A 110 -21.55 -19.02 9.94
C GLY A 110 -21.93 -17.75 9.18
N THR A 111 -22.65 -16.80 9.80
CA THR A 111 -22.97 -15.51 9.18
C THR A 111 -21.68 -14.70 8.98
N SER A 112 -21.46 -14.21 7.76
CA SER A 112 -20.26 -13.43 7.42
C SER A 112 -20.61 -12.04 6.89
N THR A 113 -20.03 -11.01 7.50
CA THR A 113 -20.27 -9.61 7.16
C THR A 113 -18.96 -8.87 6.95
N ASN A 114 -18.95 -7.89 6.03
CA ASN A 114 -17.81 -7.02 5.80
C ASN A 114 -17.84 -5.85 6.79
N HIS A 115 -16.72 -5.62 7.47
CA HIS A 115 -16.53 -4.53 8.42
C HIS A 115 -15.34 -3.69 8.01
N ILE A 116 -15.47 -2.36 8.14
CA ILE A 116 -14.38 -1.42 7.91
C ILE A 116 -14.01 -0.78 9.24
N PHE A 117 -12.74 -0.90 9.59
CA PHE A 117 -12.14 -0.44 10.83
C PHE A 117 -11.41 0.87 10.61
N ASP A 118 -11.58 1.78 11.55
CA ASP A 118 -11.02 3.13 11.49
C ASP A 118 -10.55 3.64 12.85
N ALA A 119 -10.71 2.86 13.91
CA ALA A 119 -10.15 3.18 15.22
C ALA A 119 -9.51 1.99 15.92
N VAL A 120 -8.45 2.29 16.68
CA VAL A 120 -7.72 1.32 17.45
C VAL A 120 -6.87 2.00 18.52
N ALA A 121 -6.87 1.41 19.70
CA ALA A 121 -6.11 1.90 20.85
C ALA A 121 -5.63 0.73 21.72
N LEU A 122 -4.54 0.98 22.44
CA LEU A 122 -3.96 0.05 23.40
C LEU A 122 -4.32 0.51 24.79
N TYR A 123 -4.74 -0.42 25.64
CA TYR A 123 -5.17 -0.14 27.00
C TYR A 123 -4.37 -0.99 27.98
N ASN A 124 -4.01 -0.41 29.12
CA ASN A 124 -3.63 -1.22 30.26
C ASN A 124 -4.89 -1.88 30.81
N GLY A 125 -4.86 -3.18 31.04
CA GLY A 125 -6.05 -3.89 31.50
C GLY A 125 -5.78 -5.27 32.06
N GLU A 126 -6.87 -5.94 32.39
CA GLU A 126 -6.90 -7.28 32.96
C GLU A 126 -7.90 -8.15 32.20
N VAL A 127 -7.49 -9.38 31.90
CA VAL A 127 -8.36 -10.44 31.38
C VAL A 127 -8.62 -11.44 32.50
N THR A 128 -9.88 -11.76 32.75
CA THR A 128 -10.33 -12.79 33.70
C THR A 128 -10.79 -14.02 32.93
N PHE A 129 -10.24 -15.17 33.28
CA PHE A 129 -10.60 -16.47 32.71
C PHE A 129 -11.70 -17.15 33.55
N ASP A 130 -12.36 -18.14 32.96
CA ASP A 130 -13.46 -18.90 33.57
C ASP A 130 -13.08 -19.66 34.86
N ASP A 131 -11.81 -20.05 34.99
CA ASP A 131 -11.24 -20.63 36.22
C ASP A 131 -10.96 -19.59 37.33
N GLY A 132 -11.29 -18.31 37.08
CA GLY A 132 -11.09 -17.19 37.98
C GLY A 132 -9.66 -16.62 37.98
N THR A 133 -8.74 -17.19 37.20
CA THR A 133 -7.40 -16.63 37.06
C THR A 133 -7.43 -15.33 36.25
N LYS A 134 -6.45 -14.45 36.53
CA LYS A 134 -6.37 -13.11 35.94
C LYS A 134 -5.01 -12.89 35.29
N ARG A 135 -5.00 -12.20 34.16
CA ARG A 135 -3.79 -11.77 33.46
C ARG A 135 -3.86 -10.27 33.19
N THR A 136 -2.92 -9.53 33.74
CA THR A 136 -2.75 -8.09 33.50
C THR A 136 -1.78 -7.86 32.35
N GLY A 137 -2.01 -6.82 31.56
CA GLY A 137 -1.14 -6.43 30.46
C GLY A 137 -1.78 -5.42 29.53
N GLU A 138 -1.12 -5.18 28.41
CA GLU A 138 -1.66 -4.34 27.35
C GLU A 138 -2.68 -5.12 26.50
N ILE A 139 -3.81 -4.48 26.22
CA ILE A 139 -4.95 -5.03 25.50
C ILE A 139 -5.25 -4.13 24.31
N ALA A 140 -5.18 -4.68 23.11
CA ALA A 140 -5.51 -3.95 21.89
C ALA A 140 -7.00 -4.08 21.58
N ILE A 141 -7.63 -2.93 21.36
CA ILE A 141 -9.03 -2.82 20.98
C ILE A 141 -9.12 -2.15 19.61
N ILE A 142 -9.85 -2.78 18.69
CA ILE A 142 -10.20 -2.18 17.39
C ILE A 142 -11.70 -1.92 17.34
N GLN A 143 -12.09 -0.87 16.62
CA GLN A 143 -13.49 -0.52 16.42
C GLN A 143 -13.78 -0.28 14.94
N ASP A 144 -14.94 -0.74 14.49
CA ASP A 144 -15.47 -0.41 13.17
C ASP A 144 -16.24 0.92 13.17
N LYS A 145 -16.52 1.44 11.97
CA LYS A 145 -17.28 2.68 11.73
C LYS A 145 -18.60 2.81 12.45
N VAL A 146 -19.22 1.68 12.79
CA VAL A 146 -20.55 1.64 13.37
C VAL A 146 -20.49 1.31 14.86
N GLY A 147 -19.30 1.28 15.46
CA GLY A 147 -19.07 1.15 16.89
C GLY A 147 -18.84 -0.29 17.38
N ASN A 148 -18.83 -1.29 16.50
CA ASN A 148 -18.56 -2.67 16.92
C ASN A 148 -17.09 -2.78 17.35
N THR A 149 -16.88 -3.27 18.57
CA THR A 149 -15.59 -3.22 19.24
C THR A 149 -15.07 -4.62 19.47
N TYR A 150 -13.78 -4.84 19.24
CA TYR A 150 -13.16 -6.16 19.30
C TYR A 150 -11.82 -6.10 20.02
N MET A 151 -11.60 -7.06 20.93
CA MET A 151 -10.27 -7.32 21.49
C MET A 151 -9.49 -8.21 20.51
N VAL A 152 -8.29 -7.78 20.16
CA VAL A 152 -7.43 -8.47 19.19
C VAL A 152 -6.07 -8.86 19.78
N PRO A 153 -5.48 -9.98 19.35
CA PRO A 153 -4.16 -10.39 19.81
C PRO A 153 -3.06 -9.49 19.24
N VAL A 154 -2.22 -8.90 20.11
CA VAL A 154 -1.04 -8.11 19.69
C VAL A 154 0.22 -8.56 20.42
N THR A 155 1.37 -8.46 19.75
CA THR A 155 2.70 -8.56 20.38
C THR A 155 3.41 -7.22 20.24
N PRO A 156 4.01 -6.67 21.30
CA PRO A 156 4.99 -5.59 21.17
C PRO A 156 6.18 -6.12 20.38
N GLU A 157 6.57 -5.42 19.32
CA GLU A 157 7.83 -5.70 18.62
C GLU A 157 8.95 -4.91 19.34
N PRO A 158 10.05 -5.55 19.77
CA PRO A 158 11.12 -4.84 20.46
C PRO A 158 11.67 -3.70 19.60
N HIS A 159 11.81 -2.51 20.20
CA HIS A 159 12.40 -1.31 19.57
C HIS A 159 11.59 -0.66 18.45
N THR A 160 10.28 -0.94 18.32
CA THR A 160 9.41 -0.25 17.36
C THR A 160 8.05 0.14 17.99
N ASP A 161 7.38 1.14 17.41
CA ASP A 161 5.99 1.51 17.75
C ASP A 161 4.96 0.61 17.02
N TYR A 162 5.38 -0.54 16.48
CA TYR A 162 4.55 -1.45 15.67
C TYR A 162 4.21 -2.73 16.43
N TYR A 163 2.94 -3.16 16.32
CA TYR A 163 2.49 -4.43 16.88
C TYR A 163 2.00 -5.35 15.76
N ARG A 164 2.55 -6.57 15.70
CA ARG A 164 2.13 -7.59 14.72
C ARG A 164 1.09 -8.54 15.33
N PRO A 165 0.05 -8.93 14.58
CA PRO A 165 -0.81 -10.05 14.93
C PRO A 165 -0.14 -11.35 14.49
N ASN A 166 0.95 -11.70 15.17
CA ASN A 166 1.72 -12.90 14.83
C ASN A 166 1.76 -13.93 15.95
N ILE A 167 0.85 -13.80 16.92
CA ILE A 167 0.67 -14.79 17.99
C ILE A 167 -0.59 -15.59 17.68
N PRO A 168 -0.52 -16.92 17.56
CA PRO A 168 -1.70 -17.77 17.62
C PRO A 168 -2.53 -17.37 18.85
N MET A 169 -3.84 -17.21 18.71
CA MET A 169 -4.73 -16.87 19.83
C MET A 169 -4.48 -17.79 21.03
N SER A 170 -4.13 -19.06 20.79
CA SER A 170 -3.69 -20.07 21.78
C SER A 170 -2.50 -19.71 22.68
N SER A 171 -1.61 -18.81 22.24
CA SER A 171 -0.43 -18.35 23.01
C SER A 171 -0.71 -17.12 23.87
N MET A 172 -1.76 -16.36 23.53
CA MET A 172 -2.25 -15.27 24.36
C MET A 172 -3.41 -15.75 25.28
N PHE A 173 -4.14 -16.76 24.81
CA PHE A 173 -5.37 -17.33 25.36
C PHE A 173 -5.39 -18.85 25.18
N PRO A 174 -4.97 -19.64 26.18
CA PRO A 174 -5.02 -21.09 26.10
C PRO A 174 -6.42 -21.57 25.73
N ALA A 175 -6.55 -22.48 24.74
CA ALA A 175 -7.85 -22.95 24.24
C ALA A 175 -8.72 -23.64 25.31
N ASP A 176 -8.11 -24.00 26.43
CA ASP A 176 -8.71 -24.64 27.61
C ASP A 176 -9.21 -23.64 28.68
N LYS A 177 -9.04 -22.32 28.48
CA LYS A 177 -9.50 -21.28 29.43
C LYS A 177 -10.27 -20.15 28.73
N PRO A 178 -11.60 -20.30 28.55
CA PRO A 178 -12.48 -19.24 28.08
C PRO A 178 -12.34 -17.93 28.89
N ILE A 179 -12.52 -16.80 28.22
CA ILE A 179 -12.51 -15.48 28.87
C ILE A 179 -13.90 -15.18 29.41
N GLN A 180 -13.95 -14.80 30.68
CA GLN A 180 -15.18 -14.41 31.39
C GLN A 180 -15.33 -12.89 31.49
N GLY A 181 -14.21 -12.15 31.54
CA GLY A 181 -14.27 -10.70 31.65
C GLY A 181 -13.01 -9.99 31.20
N ILE A 182 -13.17 -8.75 30.73
CA ILE A 182 -12.08 -7.86 30.38
C ILE A 182 -12.28 -6.54 31.11
N LYS A 183 -11.21 -6.00 31.71
CA LYS A 183 -11.21 -4.69 32.34
C LYS A 183 -10.15 -3.82 31.71
N LEU A 184 -10.55 -2.72 31.09
CA LEU A 184 -9.68 -1.69 30.57
C LEU A 184 -9.56 -0.59 31.62
N THR A 185 -8.34 -0.18 31.96
CA THR A 185 -8.07 0.71 33.12
C THR A 185 -7.53 2.08 32.73
N SER A 186 -6.65 2.13 31.73
CA SER A 186 -6.13 3.38 31.18
C SER A 186 -5.72 3.20 29.72
N VAL A 187 -5.71 4.28 28.96
CA VAL A 187 -5.13 4.31 27.61
C VAL A 187 -3.61 4.20 27.75
N ALA A 188 -3.04 3.12 27.22
CA ALA A 188 -1.60 2.92 27.13
C ALA A 188 -1.03 3.60 25.88
N GLN A 189 -1.76 3.54 24.77
CA GLN A 189 -1.39 4.19 23.51
C GLN A 189 -2.64 4.51 22.68
N ASP A 190 -2.70 5.73 22.15
CA ASP A 190 -3.81 6.29 21.35
C ASP A 190 -3.41 6.55 19.88
N THR A 191 -2.16 6.26 19.51
CA THR A 191 -1.60 6.50 18.18
C THR A 191 -1.58 5.27 17.28
N PHE A 192 -2.33 4.21 17.60
CA PHE A 192 -2.25 2.98 16.84
C PHE A 192 -2.81 3.18 15.42
N ARG A 193 -1.97 2.96 14.41
CA ARG A 193 -2.29 3.22 13.00
C ARG A 193 -2.84 1.97 12.35
N GLY A 194 -4.04 1.53 12.73
CA GLY A 194 -4.71 0.35 12.16
C GLY A 194 -4.05 -0.97 12.56
N TYR A 195 -4.82 -2.07 12.50
CA TYR A 195 -4.35 -3.42 12.80
C TYR A 195 -3.87 -4.12 11.51
N TYR A 196 -2.64 -4.66 11.52
CA TYR A 196 -1.89 -5.07 10.32
C TYR A 196 -1.89 -6.58 10.11
N PHE A 197 -2.41 -7.13 9.02
CA PHE A 197 -2.02 -8.50 8.64
C PHE A 197 -0.72 -8.47 7.85
N ALA A 198 0.29 -9.15 8.37
CA ALA A 198 1.36 -9.64 7.52
C ALA A 198 0.74 -10.72 6.62
N ASN A 199 0.35 -10.33 5.41
CA ASN A 199 -0.01 -11.32 4.40
C ASN A 199 1.22 -12.20 4.16
N GLU A 200 1.10 -13.50 4.42
CA GLU A 200 2.06 -14.48 3.90
C GLU A 200 2.00 -14.41 2.36
N ASN A 201 3.14 -14.02 1.77
CA ASN A 201 3.50 -14.25 0.36
C ASN A 201 2.39 -14.07 -0.67
N TYR A 202 1.80 -12.88 -0.74
CA TYR A 202 1.44 -12.37 -2.05
C TYR A 202 2.71 -11.78 -2.64
N ASN A 203 3.29 -12.46 -3.63
CA ASN A 203 4.18 -11.84 -4.61
C ASN A 203 3.36 -10.78 -5.36
N VAL A 204 3.01 -9.68 -4.70
CA VAL A 204 2.42 -8.52 -5.34
C VAL A 204 3.55 -7.98 -6.20
N ARG A 205 3.48 -8.27 -7.49
CA ARG A 205 4.42 -7.81 -8.50
C ARG A 205 4.30 -6.29 -8.65
N THR A 206 4.79 -5.53 -7.66
CA THR A 206 4.84 -4.06 -7.63
C THR A 206 5.99 -3.51 -8.46
N VAL A 207 6.34 -4.19 -9.54
CA VAL A 207 7.46 -3.82 -10.39
C VAL A 207 6.93 -2.91 -11.51
N ARG A 208 7.71 -1.91 -11.89
CA ARG A 208 7.37 -0.99 -12.98
C ARG A 208 7.60 -1.72 -14.30
N CYS A 209 6.56 -1.90 -15.09
CA CYS A 209 6.66 -2.61 -16.37
C CYS A 209 5.82 -2.00 -17.49
N PHE A 210 6.29 -2.28 -18.71
CA PHE A 210 5.62 -2.03 -19.98
C PHE A 210 4.82 -3.26 -20.39
N ALA A 211 3.61 -3.08 -20.92
CA ALA A 211 2.92 -4.20 -21.55
C ALA A 211 3.57 -4.56 -22.90
N ALA A 212 3.46 -5.83 -23.30
CA ALA A 212 3.84 -6.30 -24.62
C ALA A 212 3.28 -5.40 -25.74
N GLY A 213 4.05 -5.21 -26.81
CA GLY A 213 3.70 -4.33 -27.93
C GLY A 213 4.02 -2.86 -27.70
N THR A 214 4.46 -2.46 -26.50
CA THR A 214 4.98 -1.10 -26.25
C THR A 214 6.22 -0.88 -27.12
N LEU A 215 6.22 0.17 -27.96
CA LEU A 215 7.40 0.50 -28.76
C LEU A 215 8.33 1.43 -28.00
N ILE A 216 9.58 1.02 -27.88
CA ILE A 216 10.68 1.75 -27.26
C ILE A 216 11.53 2.39 -28.35
N ALA A 217 11.93 3.65 -28.16
CA ALA A 217 12.83 4.31 -29.09
C ALA A 217 14.27 3.82 -28.91
N THR A 218 14.85 3.27 -29.97
CA THR A 218 16.26 2.86 -30.04
C THR A 218 17.00 3.73 -31.06
N ASP A 219 18.32 3.56 -31.12
CA ASP A 219 19.16 4.13 -32.17
C ASP A 219 18.77 3.65 -33.59
N ARG A 220 18.19 2.44 -33.69
CA ARG A 220 17.73 1.80 -34.92
C ARG A 220 16.26 2.03 -35.26
N GLY A 221 15.54 2.81 -34.46
CA GLY A 221 14.12 3.11 -34.68
C GLY A 221 13.24 2.67 -33.52
N LEU A 222 11.94 2.49 -33.77
CA LEU A 222 11.01 2.03 -32.74
C LEU A 222 11.01 0.50 -32.71
N ARG A 223 11.23 -0.10 -31.55
CA ARG A 223 11.19 -1.56 -31.37
C ARG A 223 10.22 -1.99 -30.28
N PRO A 224 9.43 -3.07 -30.49
CA PRO A 224 8.60 -3.62 -29.43
C PRO A 224 9.45 -4.06 -28.25
N VAL A 225 8.98 -3.79 -27.03
CA VAL A 225 9.72 -4.09 -25.80
C VAL A 225 10.06 -5.58 -25.69
N GLU A 226 9.18 -6.47 -26.14
CA GLU A 226 9.38 -7.92 -26.16
C GLU A 226 10.45 -8.40 -27.14
N GLN A 227 10.96 -7.52 -28.00
CA GLN A 227 12.02 -7.82 -28.97
C GLN A 227 13.35 -7.13 -28.64
N LEU A 228 13.40 -6.36 -27.55
CA LEU A 228 14.65 -5.79 -27.06
C LEU A 228 15.52 -6.89 -26.45
N CYS A 229 16.83 -6.78 -26.64
CA CYS A 229 17.81 -7.66 -26.04
C CYS A 229 18.82 -6.86 -25.21
N GLU A 230 19.50 -7.53 -24.29
CA GLU A 230 20.65 -6.96 -23.60
C GLU A 230 21.71 -6.48 -24.59
N GLY A 231 22.35 -5.36 -24.26
CA GLY A 231 23.31 -4.66 -25.12
C GLY A 231 22.68 -3.77 -26.19
N GLU A 232 21.36 -3.82 -26.42
CA GLU A 232 20.71 -2.96 -27.41
C GLU A 232 20.64 -1.49 -26.95
N MET A 233 20.88 -0.56 -27.87
CA MET A 233 21.02 0.87 -27.56
C MET A 233 19.66 1.57 -27.57
N VAL A 234 19.08 1.80 -26.40
CA VAL A 234 17.82 2.53 -26.21
C VAL A 234 18.11 4.02 -26.03
N LYS A 235 17.32 4.88 -26.70
CA LYS A 235 17.42 6.33 -26.55
C LYS A 235 16.92 6.74 -25.17
N THR A 236 17.81 7.35 -24.39
CA THR A 236 17.47 8.00 -23.12
C THR A 236 17.41 9.52 -23.30
N ARG A 237 16.74 10.20 -22.38
CA ARG A 237 16.60 11.66 -22.39
C ARG A 237 17.92 12.37 -22.07
N ASP A 238 18.60 11.94 -21.02
CA ASP A 238 19.68 12.73 -20.41
C ASP A 238 21.08 12.27 -20.87
N ASN A 239 21.25 10.97 -21.17
CA ASN A 239 22.56 10.36 -21.37
C ASN A 239 22.76 9.81 -22.80
N GLY A 240 21.95 10.25 -23.77
CA GLY A 240 22.00 9.72 -25.13
C GLY A 240 21.53 8.26 -25.20
N SER A 241 21.95 7.50 -26.22
CA SER A 241 21.57 6.08 -26.26
C SER A 241 22.38 5.29 -25.23
N GLN A 242 21.70 4.48 -24.42
CA GLN A 242 22.30 3.62 -23.38
C GLN A 242 22.02 2.15 -23.67
N PRO A 243 22.97 1.23 -23.37
CA PRO A 243 22.77 -0.19 -23.58
C PRO A 243 21.80 -0.77 -22.56
N VAL A 244 20.79 -1.51 -23.01
CA VAL A 244 19.94 -2.31 -22.12
C VAL A 244 20.82 -3.29 -21.37
N ARG A 245 20.73 -3.25 -20.05
CA ARG A 245 21.55 -4.06 -19.15
C ARG A 245 20.87 -5.34 -18.71
N TRP A 246 19.55 -5.29 -18.61
CA TRP A 246 18.72 -6.43 -18.29
C TRP A 246 17.32 -6.22 -18.84
N ILE A 247 16.70 -7.30 -19.29
CA ILE A 247 15.30 -7.31 -19.69
C ILE A 247 14.54 -8.46 -19.01
N GLY A 248 13.68 -8.10 -18.05
CA GLY A 248 12.81 -9.06 -17.39
C GLY A 248 11.47 -9.19 -18.10
N CYS A 249 10.89 -10.39 -18.07
CA CYS A 249 9.54 -10.62 -18.55
C CYS A 249 8.72 -11.36 -17.48
N SER A 250 7.48 -10.94 -17.29
CA SER A 250 6.55 -11.63 -16.40
C SER A 250 5.14 -11.63 -17.00
N ARG A 251 4.39 -12.71 -16.80
CA ARG A 251 2.98 -12.81 -17.25
C ARG A 251 2.05 -12.83 -16.06
N VAL A 252 0.95 -12.09 -16.16
CA VAL A 252 -0.17 -12.10 -15.22
C VAL A 252 -1.39 -12.56 -15.99
N ASP A 253 -1.98 -13.69 -15.60
CA ASP A 253 -3.17 -14.21 -16.27
C ASP A 253 -4.44 -13.44 -15.87
N ALA A 254 -5.52 -13.66 -16.64
CA ALA A 254 -6.79 -12.98 -16.43
C ALA A 254 -7.43 -13.29 -15.07
N GLY A 255 -7.24 -14.50 -14.53
CA GLY A 255 -7.74 -14.88 -13.21
C GLY A 255 -7.08 -14.06 -12.12
N ALA A 256 -5.76 -13.96 -12.15
CA ALA A 256 -4.97 -13.16 -11.20
C ALA A 256 -5.34 -11.67 -11.25
N LEU A 257 -5.62 -11.12 -12.43
CA LEU A 257 -6.09 -9.74 -12.58
C LEU A 257 -7.51 -9.53 -12.04
N SER A 258 -8.40 -10.51 -12.21
CA SER A 258 -9.76 -10.49 -11.67
C SER A 258 -9.74 -10.56 -10.14
N ASP A 259 -8.88 -11.41 -9.57
CA ASP A 259 -8.75 -11.59 -8.12
C ASP A 259 -8.07 -10.40 -7.44
N THR A 260 -7.21 -9.67 -8.17
CA THR A 260 -6.47 -8.52 -7.64
C THR A 260 -6.61 -7.29 -8.54
N PRO A 261 -7.72 -6.53 -8.45
CA PRO A 261 -7.98 -5.36 -9.29
C PRO A 261 -6.91 -4.26 -9.20
N SER A 262 -6.14 -4.21 -8.10
CA SER A 262 -5.04 -3.25 -7.91
C SER A 262 -3.83 -3.52 -8.84
N LEU A 263 -3.79 -4.68 -9.51
CA LEU A 263 -2.80 -5.04 -10.52
C LEU A 263 -3.23 -4.70 -11.95
N LEU A 264 -4.49 -4.27 -12.15
CA LEU A 264 -5.01 -3.97 -13.49
C LEU A 264 -4.15 -2.90 -14.17
N PRO A 265 -3.70 -3.13 -15.41
CA PRO A 265 -2.89 -2.17 -16.15
C PRO A 265 -3.56 -0.80 -16.26
N ILE A 266 -2.75 0.23 -16.48
CA ILE A 266 -3.24 1.56 -16.81
C ILE A 266 -2.96 1.81 -18.28
N ARG A 267 -4.02 2.15 -19.03
CA ARG A 267 -3.94 2.62 -20.39
C ARG A 267 -3.94 4.14 -20.40
N ILE A 268 -2.95 4.70 -21.09
CA ILE A 268 -2.84 6.13 -21.38
C ILE A 268 -3.11 6.29 -22.87
N LEU A 269 -4.27 6.85 -23.22
CA LEU A 269 -4.70 7.02 -24.60
C LEU A 269 -3.77 7.97 -25.36
N LYS A 270 -3.68 7.76 -26.68
CA LYS A 270 -2.97 8.66 -27.58
C LYS A 270 -3.36 10.13 -27.33
N GLY A 271 -2.36 10.97 -27.04
CA GLY A 271 -2.51 12.41 -26.84
C GLY A 271 -3.06 12.85 -25.47
N ALA A 272 -3.37 11.91 -24.56
CA ALA A 272 -4.01 12.21 -23.27
C ALA A 272 -3.19 13.15 -22.38
N LEU A 273 -1.86 13.17 -22.49
CA LEU A 273 -1.00 13.96 -21.62
C LEU A 273 -0.56 15.30 -22.24
N GLY A 274 -1.10 15.63 -23.42
CA GLY A 274 -0.81 16.86 -24.17
C GLY A 274 0.32 16.72 -25.18
N LYS A 275 0.44 17.70 -26.09
CA LYS A 275 1.45 17.74 -27.19
C LYS A 275 1.47 16.49 -28.08
N GLY A 276 0.36 15.75 -28.16
CA GLY A 276 0.29 14.50 -28.91
C GLY A 276 1.00 13.31 -28.25
N ALA A 277 1.26 13.38 -26.94
CA ALA A 277 1.87 12.31 -26.16
C ALA A 277 0.83 11.58 -25.26
N PRO A 278 0.92 10.24 -25.16
CA PRO A 278 1.72 9.37 -26.03
C PRO A 278 1.23 9.43 -27.48
N ASN A 279 2.07 9.07 -28.47
CA ASN A 279 1.69 9.13 -29.88
C ASN A 279 0.84 7.93 -30.37
N ARG A 280 0.71 6.93 -29.49
CA ARG A 280 -0.17 5.75 -29.53
C ARG A 280 -0.54 5.42 -28.07
N ASP A 281 -1.65 4.74 -27.86
CA ASP A 281 -2.01 4.19 -26.54
C ASP A 281 -0.84 3.46 -25.88
N LEU A 282 -0.55 3.79 -24.63
CA LEU A 282 0.49 3.17 -23.83
C LEU A 282 -0.14 2.42 -22.67
N VAL A 283 0.14 1.12 -22.58
CA VAL A 283 -0.36 0.26 -21.50
C VAL A 283 0.81 -0.11 -20.59
N VAL A 284 0.69 0.22 -19.31
CA VAL A 284 1.76 0.05 -18.31
C VAL A 284 1.20 -0.49 -17.00
N SER A 285 2.06 -1.05 -16.16
CA SER A 285 1.70 -1.39 -14.78
C SER A 285 1.27 -0.13 -13.99
N PRO A 286 0.40 -0.27 -12.96
CA PRO A 286 -0.10 0.86 -12.17
C PRO A 286 0.97 1.79 -11.58
N GLN A 287 2.11 1.22 -11.19
CA GLN A 287 3.20 1.95 -10.54
C GLN A 287 4.23 2.52 -11.51
N HIS A 288 4.15 2.19 -12.80
CA HIS A 288 5.05 2.69 -13.82
C HIS A 288 4.93 4.21 -13.92
N ARG A 289 6.06 4.92 -13.90
CA ARG A 289 6.05 6.39 -13.87
C ARG A 289 6.29 7.00 -15.24
N VAL A 290 5.55 8.08 -15.46
CA VAL A 290 5.71 8.96 -16.60
C VAL A 290 6.38 10.25 -16.13
N LEU A 291 7.21 10.84 -16.98
CA LEU A 291 7.79 12.16 -16.72
C LEU A 291 6.71 13.22 -16.88
N VAL A 292 6.51 14.04 -15.86
CA VAL A 292 5.64 15.20 -15.88
C VAL A 292 6.50 16.45 -15.81
N ARG A 293 6.26 17.38 -16.72
CA ARG A 293 6.97 18.66 -16.77
C ARG A 293 6.00 19.82 -16.75
N SER A 294 5.97 20.59 -15.67
CA SER A 294 5.04 21.73 -15.57
C SER A 294 5.40 22.75 -14.50
N ARG A 295 4.88 23.96 -14.66
CA ARG A 295 4.92 24.99 -13.59
C ARG A 295 4.17 24.57 -12.32
N ILE A 296 3.21 23.66 -12.44
CA ILE A 296 2.49 23.10 -11.29
C ILE A 296 3.45 22.18 -10.53
N ALA A 297 4.25 21.36 -11.24
CA ALA A 297 5.31 20.57 -10.63
C ALA A 297 6.32 21.46 -9.90
N GLN A 298 6.77 22.57 -10.51
CA GLN A 298 7.68 23.53 -9.87
C GLN A 298 7.11 24.09 -8.56
N ARG A 299 5.84 24.54 -8.55
CA ARG A 299 5.19 25.08 -7.35
C ARG A 299 4.98 24.05 -6.26
N MET A 300 4.77 22.78 -6.64
CA MET A 300 4.53 21.71 -5.67
C MET A 300 5.84 21.17 -5.11
N PHE A 301 6.77 20.79 -5.98
CA PHE A 301 7.94 19.99 -5.66
C PHE A 301 9.26 20.77 -5.69
N GLY A 302 9.24 22.05 -6.07
CA GLY A 302 10.45 22.87 -6.20
C GLY A 302 11.28 22.55 -7.45
N THR A 303 10.76 21.72 -8.36
CA THR A 303 11.42 21.31 -9.61
C THR A 303 10.42 21.19 -10.76
N ASP A 304 10.84 21.50 -11.98
CA ASP A 304 10.01 21.50 -13.18
C ASP A 304 9.64 20.09 -13.65
N GLU A 305 10.42 19.07 -13.27
CA GLU A 305 10.30 17.69 -13.75
C GLU A 305 10.17 16.68 -12.61
N VAL A 306 9.11 15.86 -12.64
CA VAL A 306 8.84 14.83 -11.63
C VAL A 306 8.32 13.54 -12.28
N LEU A 307 8.56 12.39 -11.64
CA LEU A 307 8.06 11.10 -12.09
C LEU A 307 6.78 10.71 -11.32
N VAL A 308 5.68 10.51 -12.06
CA VAL A 308 4.34 10.24 -11.51
C VAL A 308 3.84 8.88 -11.97
N ALA A 309 3.43 8.04 -11.01
CA ALA A 309 2.90 6.72 -11.32
C ALA A 309 1.59 6.83 -12.11
N ALA A 310 1.42 5.97 -13.11
CA ALA A 310 0.26 5.98 -14.02
C ALA A 310 -1.08 5.92 -13.26
N LYS A 311 -1.19 5.12 -12.20
CA LYS A 311 -2.42 5.02 -11.39
C LYS A 311 -2.79 6.33 -10.68
N HIS A 312 -1.85 7.25 -10.47
CA HIS A 312 -2.12 8.56 -9.87
C HIS A 312 -2.65 9.57 -10.89
N LEU A 313 -2.65 9.22 -12.18
CA LEU A 313 -3.12 10.05 -13.29
C LEU A 313 -4.56 9.73 -13.72
N LEU A 314 -5.23 8.78 -13.06
CA LEU A 314 -6.61 8.35 -13.36
C LEU A 314 -7.67 9.47 -13.29
N SER A 315 -7.34 10.63 -12.70
CA SER A 315 -8.22 11.81 -12.72
C SER A 315 -8.12 12.62 -14.02
N LEU A 316 -7.28 12.22 -14.97
CA LEU A 316 -7.09 12.88 -16.26
C LEU A 316 -7.90 12.18 -17.34
N ASP A 317 -8.50 12.96 -18.23
CA ASP A 317 -9.17 12.43 -19.41
C ASP A 317 -8.20 11.64 -20.29
N GLY A 318 -8.59 10.41 -20.65
CA GLY A 318 -7.77 9.51 -21.45
C GLY A 318 -6.70 8.73 -20.66
N VAL A 319 -6.78 8.70 -19.33
CA VAL A 319 -6.03 7.74 -18.50
C VAL A 319 -7.01 6.81 -17.80
N GLU A 320 -6.98 5.53 -18.12
CA GLU A 320 -8.00 4.57 -17.70
C GLU A 320 -7.41 3.25 -17.20
N VAL A 321 -8.19 2.54 -16.39
CA VAL A 321 -7.86 1.17 -15.97
C VAL A 321 -8.21 0.23 -17.12
N GLU A 322 -7.26 -0.60 -17.53
CA GLU A 322 -7.45 -1.59 -18.56
C GLU A 322 -7.72 -2.98 -17.97
N GLN A 323 -8.71 -3.68 -18.54
CA GLN A 323 -9.09 -5.04 -18.19
C GLN A 323 -8.81 -5.98 -19.37
N PRO A 324 -7.60 -6.53 -19.49
CA PRO A 324 -7.27 -7.40 -20.60
C PRO A 324 -7.91 -8.78 -20.42
N ALA A 325 -8.62 -9.26 -21.45
CA ALA A 325 -9.37 -10.51 -21.41
C ALA A 325 -8.48 -11.76 -21.22
N ASP A 326 -7.26 -11.75 -21.77
CA ASP A 326 -6.32 -12.88 -21.76
C ASP A 326 -5.14 -12.69 -20.79
N GLY A 327 -5.24 -11.71 -19.89
CA GLY A 327 -4.13 -11.28 -19.05
C GLY A 327 -3.13 -10.37 -19.78
N VAL A 328 -1.98 -10.14 -19.16
CA VAL A 328 -0.96 -9.20 -19.65
C VAL A 328 0.45 -9.78 -19.52
N ALA A 329 1.28 -9.57 -20.54
CA ALA A 329 2.72 -9.81 -20.47
C ALA A 329 3.43 -8.48 -20.25
N TYR A 330 4.23 -8.44 -19.20
CA TYR A 330 4.96 -7.27 -18.71
C TYR A 330 6.45 -7.42 -18.93
N TYR A 331 7.09 -6.34 -19.35
CA TYR A 331 8.52 -6.27 -19.60
C TYR A 331 9.16 -5.16 -18.78
N HIS A 332 10.36 -5.43 -18.29
CA HIS A 332 11.19 -4.53 -17.49
C HIS A 332 12.47 -4.23 -18.28
N ILE A 333 12.89 -2.98 -18.29
CA ILE A 333 14.13 -2.59 -18.97
C ILE A 333 15.00 -1.90 -17.93
N MET A 334 16.20 -2.42 -17.69
CA MET A 334 17.16 -1.78 -16.80
C MET A 334 18.39 -1.31 -17.56
N PHE A 335 19.03 -0.26 -17.05
CA PHE A 335 20.29 0.29 -17.51
C PHE A 335 21.26 0.39 -16.32
N ASP A 336 22.48 0.87 -16.54
CA ASP A 336 23.44 1.15 -15.46
C ASP A 336 22.92 2.20 -14.46
N ARG A 337 22.01 3.06 -14.93
CA ARG A 337 21.36 4.10 -14.14
C ARG A 337 19.86 4.01 -14.31
N HIS A 338 19.12 4.63 -13.41
CA HIS A 338 17.73 4.93 -13.67
C HIS A 338 17.66 5.97 -14.80
N GLU A 339 16.98 5.63 -15.89
CA GLU A 339 16.94 6.42 -17.12
C GLU A 339 15.50 6.84 -17.45
N ILE A 340 15.36 7.97 -18.12
CA ILE A 340 14.11 8.34 -18.78
C ILE A 340 14.21 7.92 -20.24
N ILE A 341 13.28 7.09 -20.70
CA ILE A 341 13.22 6.56 -22.06
C ILE A 341 11.95 7.00 -22.77
N TYR A 342 11.86 6.72 -24.07
CA TYR A 342 10.69 7.04 -24.88
C TYR A 342 9.89 5.76 -25.21
N SER A 343 8.72 5.61 -24.59
CA SER A 343 7.78 4.50 -24.81
C SER A 343 6.50 5.01 -25.47
N ASN A 344 6.16 4.52 -26.66
CA ASN A 344 5.06 5.03 -27.48
C ASN A 344 5.08 6.57 -27.61
N GLY A 345 6.27 7.14 -27.72
CA GLY A 345 6.48 8.59 -27.83
C GLY A 345 6.24 9.39 -26.55
N LEU A 346 6.00 8.74 -25.41
CA LEU A 346 5.93 9.36 -24.08
C LEU A 346 7.22 9.10 -23.29
N GLU A 347 7.64 10.10 -22.53
CA GLU A 347 8.78 10.01 -21.61
C GLU A 347 8.39 9.24 -20.36
N THR A 348 9.01 8.08 -20.16
CA THR A 348 8.73 7.13 -19.06
C THR A 348 10.01 6.64 -18.41
N GLU A 349 9.86 6.09 -17.21
CA GLU A 349 10.99 5.61 -16.45
C GLU A 349 11.45 4.22 -16.93
N SER A 350 12.77 3.97 -16.92
CA SER A 350 13.30 2.60 -16.91
C SER A 350 13.07 1.96 -15.54
N LEU A 351 13.43 0.69 -15.38
CA LEU A 351 13.34 0.04 -14.08
C LEU A 351 14.24 0.75 -13.06
N TYR A 352 13.62 1.46 -12.13
CA TYR A 352 14.28 1.88 -10.90
C TYR A 352 14.42 0.68 -9.96
N ALA A 353 15.62 0.09 -9.90
CA ALA A 353 15.96 -1.06 -9.06
C ALA A 353 16.09 -0.73 -7.57
N GLY A 354 15.20 0.12 -7.05
CA GLY A 354 15.06 0.26 -5.60
C GLY A 354 14.56 -1.03 -4.97
N GLU A 355 14.75 -1.16 -3.67
CA GLU A 355 14.44 -2.35 -2.86
C GLU A 355 13.06 -2.98 -3.18
N GLU A 356 12.02 -2.16 -3.31
CA GLU A 356 10.65 -2.60 -3.65
C GLU A 356 10.51 -3.22 -5.04
N ALA A 357 11.30 -2.77 -6.03
CA ALA A 357 11.28 -3.33 -7.38
C ALA A 357 11.96 -4.70 -7.42
N ILE A 358 13.03 -4.87 -6.64
CA ILE A 358 13.78 -6.13 -6.51
C ILE A 358 12.95 -7.18 -5.76
N ARG A 359 12.24 -6.78 -4.69
CA ARG A 359 11.32 -7.68 -3.97
C ARG A 359 10.17 -8.19 -4.83
N GLY A 360 9.63 -7.35 -5.72
CA GLY A 360 8.51 -7.73 -6.59
C GLY A 360 8.86 -8.68 -7.75
N MET A 361 10.15 -8.97 -7.98
CA MET A 361 10.59 -9.96 -8.97
C MET A 361 10.40 -11.40 -8.45
N ASP A 362 10.31 -12.38 -9.35
CA ASP A 362 10.43 -13.77 -8.95
C ASP A 362 11.88 -14.13 -8.58
N ASP A 363 12.08 -15.25 -7.90
CA ASP A 363 13.39 -15.62 -7.36
C ASP A 363 14.44 -15.83 -8.47
N ALA A 364 14.03 -16.31 -9.65
CA ALA A 364 14.93 -16.52 -10.78
C ALA A 364 15.39 -15.19 -11.39
N ALA A 365 14.45 -14.28 -11.65
CA ALA A 365 14.73 -12.93 -12.14
C ALA A 365 15.54 -12.11 -11.13
N ARG A 366 15.26 -12.28 -9.83
CA ARG A 366 15.99 -11.60 -8.76
C ARG A 366 17.43 -12.09 -8.66
N GLU A 367 17.65 -13.41 -8.69
CA GLU A 367 19.01 -13.96 -8.65
C GLU A 367 19.80 -13.64 -9.92
N GLU A 368 19.16 -13.63 -11.08
CA GLU A 368 19.76 -13.14 -12.32
C GLU A 368 20.18 -11.67 -12.19
N LEU A 369 19.27 -10.80 -11.71
CA LEU A 369 19.56 -9.39 -11.48
C LEU A 369 20.74 -9.19 -10.52
N PHE A 370 20.76 -9.90 -9.39
CA PHE A 370 21.84 -9.80 -8.42
C PHE A 370 23.16 -10.43 -8.90
N THR A 371 23.11 -11.33 -9.89
CA THR A 371 24.31 -11.86 -10.54
C THR A 371 24.89 -10.82 -11.50
N LEU A 372 24.03 -10.09 -12.22
CA LEU A 372 24.44 -9.05 -13.17
C LEU A 372 24.85 -7.73 -12.48
N PHE A 373 24.21 -7.40 -11.35
CA PHE A 373 24.43 -6.19 -10.56
C PHE A 373 24.62 -6.55 -9.08
N PRO A 374 25.79 -7.11 -8.71
CA PRO A 374 26.07 -7.49 -7.32
C PRO A 374 25.90 -6.33 -6.33
N GLU A 375 26.15 -5.09 -6.76
CA GLU A 375 25.99 -3.87 -5.98
C GLU A 375 24.56 -3.64 -5.49
N LEU A 376 23.54 -4.22 -6.15
CA LEU A 376 22.14 -4.16 -5.69
C LEU A 376 21.89 -5.04 -4.44
N ARG A 377 22.84 -5.92 -4.06
CA ARG A 377 22.80 -6.66 -2.79
C ARG A 377 23.28 -5.83 -1.61
N GLU A 378 24.12 -4.83 -1.88
CA GLU A 378 24.58 -3.86 -0.89
C GLU A 378 23.49 -2.79 -0.78
N GLU A 379 23.06 -2.40 0.42
CA GLU A 379 21.88 -1.53 0.67
C GLU A 379 22.00 -0.08 0.15
N GLN A 380 22.77 0.17 -0.90
CA GLN A 380 22.82 1.46 -1.58
C GLN A 380 21.59 1.64 -2.47
N GLN A 381 20.70 2.56 -2.07
CA GLN A 381 19.56 2.92 -2.91
C GLN A 381 20.06 3.53 -4.23
N PRO A 382 19.61 3.02 -5.40
CA PRO A 382 19.99 3.61 -6.67
C PRO A 382 19.49 5.06 -6.77
N GLU A 383 20.24 5.88 -7.49
CA GLU A 383 19.84 7.27 -7.76
C GLU A 383 18.71 7.30 -8.80
N ALA A 384 17.63 8.02 -8.50
CA ALA A 384 16.52 8.16 -9.43
C ALA A 384 16.79 9.29 -10.43
N ALA A 385 16.48 9.07 -11.72
CA ALA A 385 16.63 10.08 -12.78
C ALA A 385 15.97 11.43 -12.44
N ARG A 386 14.81 11.39 -11.76
CA ARG A 386 14.06 12.56 -11.28
C ARG A 386 13.35 12.27 -9.98
N VAL A 387 12.80 13.31 -9.36
CA VAL A 387 12.01 13.21 -8.12
C VAL A 387 10.81 12.28 -8.31
N LEU A 388 10.80 11.19 -7.54
CA LEU A 388 9.70 10.23 -7.50
C LEU A 388 8.57 10.78 -6.62
N THR A 389 7.41 11.06 -7.19
CA THR A 389 6.26 11.53 -6.40
C THR A 389 5.70 10.42 -5.50
N ASN A 390 5.27 10.78 -4.30
CA ASN A 390 4.43 9.91 -3.47
C ASN A 390 2.96 9.97 -3.93
N GLY A 391 2.13 9.01 -3.49
CA GLY A 391 0.76 8.86 -4.00
C GLY A 391 -0.11 10.10 -3.82
N ARG A 392 -0.11 10.69 -2.62
CA ARG A 392 -0.90 11.89 -2.33
C ARG A 392 -0.51 13.06 -3.23
N ARG A 393 0.79 13.34 -3.35
CA ARG A 393 1.29 14.49 -4.13
C ARG A 393 1.17 14.26 -5.63
N GLY A 394 1.32 13.02 -6.11
CA GLY A 394 1.08 12.65 -7.51
C GLY A 394 -0.37 12.87 -7.94
N ARG A 395 -1.34 12.41 -7.14
CA ARG A 395 -2.78 12.66 -7.40
C ARG A 395 -3.13 14.13 -7.35
N GLN A 396 -2.61 14.86 -6.36
CA GLN A 396 -2.83 16.30 -6.25
C GLN A 396 -2.29 17.05 -7.48
N LEU A 397 -1.15 16.61 -8.03
CA LEU A 397 -0.61 17.17 -9.27
C LEU A 397 -1.57 16.91 -10.43
N ALA A 398 -2.03 15.67 -10.62
CA ALA A 398 -2.97 15.30 -11.67
C ALA A 398 -4.29 16.09 -11.59
N MET A 399 -4.88 16.20 -10.39
CA MET A 399 -6.09 16.99 -10.15
C MET A 399 -5.91 18.47 -10.51
N ARG A 400 -4.76 19.06 -10.15
CA ARG A 400 -4.45 20.46 -10.51
C ARG A 400 -4.27 20.64 -12.01
N HIS A 401 -3.70 19.65 -12.71
CA HIS A 401 -3.60 19.68 -14.16
C HIS A 401 -4.98 19.62 -14.83
N ALA A 402 -5.86 18.72 -14.36
CA ALA A 402 -7.25 18.61 -14.82
C ALA A 402 -8.03 19.92 -14.59
N GLN A 403 -8.01 20.45 -13.37
CA GLN A 403 -8.73 21.69 -13.00
C GLN A 403 -8.28 22.92 -13.79
N ASN A 404 -6.98 23.01 -14.13
CA ASN A 404 -6.42 24.14 -14.85
C ASN A 404 -6.29 23.90 -16.36
N ALA A 405 -6.85 22.80 -16.89
CA ALA A 405 -6.74 22.40 -18.30
C ALA A 405 -5.31 22.50 -18.86
N THR A 406 -4.31 22.17 -18.03
CA THR A 406 -2.88 22.33 -18.36
C THR A 406 -2.29 20.96 -18.71
N PRO A 407 -1.63 20.80 -19.87
CA PRO A 407 -1.02 19.52 -20.25
C PRO A 407 0.17 19.15 -19.34
N LEU A 408 0.53 17.86 -19.30
CA LEU A 408 1.63 17.34 -18.49
C LEU A 408 2.98 17.30 -19.24
N GLN A 409 2.97 17.54 -20.56
CA GLN A 409 4.11 17.46 -21.47
C GLN A 409 4.58 18.81 -22.00
#